data_AF-A0A654BJ72-F1
#
_entry.id   AF-A0A654BJ72-F1
#
_cell.length_a   1.000
_cell.length_b   1.000
_cell.length_c   1.000
_cell.angle_alpha   90.00
_cell.angle_beta   90.00
_cell.angle_gamma   90.00
#
_symmetry.space_group_name_H-M   'P 1'
#
loop_
_entity.id
_entity.type
_entity.pdbx_description
1 polymer ?
#
loop_
_entity_poly.entity_id
_entity_poly.type
_entity_poly.pdbx_seq_one_letter_code
_entity_poly.pdbx_strand_id
1 'polypeptide(L)'
;MVDRIMWAKKGGGIALCGVFGAIGGYLFGQVIPKGSLDWMQGADVAALLIAAMMIATAGVVFWFTLDEARFKKRVEGRDDPEVVDPAAIHSTRLQALVLIASGVFLALPVASAGLGLAGAGRTSALLVALALLLLLIWETRLNFRIWRESDEMVRQAMLVTCAVCFFGVQLVFISYAALVRLELAPEIGLWPLAVSLMAIYLAVSFVISLRFGFGKP
;
A
#
# COMPACT_ATOMS: atom_id res chain seq x y z
N MET A 1 -12.94 22.90 23.78
CA MET A 1 -12.02 21.91 24.40
C MET A 1 -12.08 20.54 23.71
N VAL A 2 -13.17 20.19 23.03
CA VAL A 2 -13.36 18.94 22.27
C VAL A 2 -12.46 18.83 21.03
N ASP A 3 -12.06 19.94 20.40
CA ASP A 3 -11.23 19.92 19.19
C ASP A 3 -9.77 19.49 19.40
N ARG A 4 -9.18 19.76 20.57
CA ARG A 4 -7.77 19.38 20.84
C ARG A 4 -7.60 17.87 21.08
N ILE A 5 -8.62 17.21 21.61
CA ILE A 5 -8.63 15.75 21.83
C ILE A 5 -8.75 15.01 20.49
N MET A 6 -9.47 15.59 19.52
CA MET A 6 -9.54 15.05 18.16
C MET A 6 -8.16 15.09 17.47
N TRP A 7 -7.38 16.16 17.60
CA TRP A 7 -6.05 16.24 16.97
C TRP A 7 -5.02 15.29 17.58
N ALA A 8 -5.05 15.06 18.91
CA ALA A 8 -4.18 14.09 19.58
C ALA A 8 -4.42 12.63 19.12
N LYS A 9 -5.68 12.25 18.84
CA LYS A 9 -6.02 10.93 18.27
C LYS A 9 -5.61 10.77 16.80
N LYS A 10 -5.51 11.87 16.04
CA LYS A 10 -5.15 11.85 14.61
C LYS A 10 -3.64 11.63 14.38
N GLY A 11 -2.78 12.12 15.27
CA GLY A 11 -1.34 11.84 15.25
C GLY A 11 -1.00 10.39 15.65
N GLY A 12 -1.82 9.79 16.54
CA GLY A 12 -1.64 8.42 17.00
C GLY A 12 -1.74 7.36 15.90
N GLY A 13 -2.59 7.57 14.89
CA GLY A 13 -2.74 6.62 13.77
C GLY A 13 -1.52 6.56 12.85
N ILE A 14 -0.91 7.72 12.55
CA ILE A 14 0.31 7.80 11.73
C ILE A 14 1.50 7.22 12.51
N ALA A 15 1.58 7.51 13.81
CA ALA A 15 2.57 6.91 14.69
C ALA A 15 2.40 5.38 14.82
N LEU A 16 1.17 4.87 14.91
CA LEU A 16 0.87 3.44 14.94
C LEU A 16 1.31 2.73 13.64
N CYS A 17 1.02 3.29 12.46
CA CYS A 17 1.49 2.72 11.20
C CYS A 17 3.02 2.74 11.10
N GLY A 18 3.69 3.79 11.57
CA GLY A 18 5.15 3.86 11.68
C GLY A 18 5.70 2.79 12.63
N VAL A 19 5.03 2.54 13.76
CA VAL A 19 5.41 1.50 14.74
C VAL A 19 5.20 0.09 14.17
N PHE A 20 4.08 -0.19 13.50
CA PHE A 20 3.85 -1.48 12.85
C PHE A 20 4.82 -1.74 11.69
N GLY A 21 5.14 -0.71 10.89
CA GLY A 21 6.17 -0.79 9.86
C GLY A 21 7.58 -1.03 10.42
N ALA A 22 7.93 -0.33 11.51
CA ALA A 22 9.21 -0.51 12.19
C ALA A 22 9.34 -1.89 12.88
N ILE A 23 8.28 -2.37 13.53
CA ILE A 23 8.23 -3.71 14.16
C ILE A 23 8.28 -4.80 13.08
N GLY A 24 7.49 -4.67 12.00
CA GLY A 24 7.51 -5.59 10.88
C GLY A 24 8.88 -5.66 10.21
N GLY A 25 9.53 -4.52 9.99
CA GLY A 25 10.88 -4.46 9.43
C GLY A 25 11.95 -5.02 10.36
N TYR A 26 11.84 -4.78 11.67
CA TYR A 26 12.76 -5.32 12.67
C TYR A 26 12.64 -6.85 12.78
N LEU A 27 11.41 -7.39 12.87
CA LEU A 27 11.17 -8.83 12.96
C LEU A 27 11.61 -9.56 11.68
N PHE A 28 11.34 -8.98 10.51
CA PHE A 28 11.80 -9.54 9.24
C PHE A 28 13.33 -9.55 9.12
N GLY A 29 14.00 -8.50 9.59
CA GLY A 29 15.46 -8.43 9.66
C GLY A 29 16.11 -9.46 10.59
N GLN A 30 15.37 -10.03 11.55
CA GLN A 30 15.89 -11.07 12.45
C GLN A 30 15.79 -12.49 11.89
N VAL A 31 14.84 -12.73 10.98
CA VAL A 31 14.59 -14.08 10.41
C VAL A 31 15.49 -14.35 9.19
N ILE A 32 16.08 -13.30 8.62
CA ILE A 32 16.92 -13.41 7.42
C ILE A 32 18.39 -13.67 7.81
N PRO A 33 19.04 -14.69 7.23
CA PRO A 33 20.45 -14.99 7.48
C PRO A 33 21.34 -13.76 7.22
N LYS A 34 22.25 -13.46 8.14
CA LYS A 34 23.22 -12.38 7.98
C LYS A 34 24.06 -12.64 6.71
N GLY A 35 24.11 -11.68 5.79
CA GLY A 35 24.83 -11.77 4.52
C GLY A 35 23.99 -12.11 3.28
N SER A 36 22.72 -12.56 3.43
CA SER A 36 21.90 -12.92 2.25
C SER A 36 21.27 -11.72 1.52
N LEU A 37 21.33 -10.52 2.12
CA LEU A 37 20.73 -9.29 1.58
C LEU A 37 21.75 -8.16 1.39
N ASP A 38 23.06 -8.45 1.39
CA ASP A 38 24.08 -7.39 1.28
C ASP A 38 24.04 -6.62 -0.05
N TRP A 39 23.36 -7.20 -1.05
CA TRP A 39 23.08 -6.55 -2.34
C TRP A 39 21.85 -5.63 -2.33
N MET A 40 20.99 -5.74 -1.29
CA MET A 40 19.77 -4.93 -1.15
C MET A 40 20.06 -3.65 -0.39
N GLN A 41 19.53 -2.54 -0.90
CA GLN A 41 19.48 -1.29 -0.13
C GLN A 41 18.35 -1.36 0.90
N GLY A 42 18.40 -0.53 1.95
CA GLY A 42 17.33 -0.48 2.96
C GLY A 42 15.94 -0.21 2.36
N ALA A 43 15.89 0.55 1.26
CA ALA A 43 14.66 0.79 0.49
C ALA A 43 14.12 -0.47 -0.20
N ASP A 44 14.99 -1.37 -0.67
CA ASP A 44 14.58 -2.63 -1.30
C ASP A 44 13.93 -3.57 -0.29
N VAL A 45 14.51 -3.65 0.91
CA VAL A 45 13.95 -4.42 2.03
C VAL A 45 12.58 -3.85 2.42
N ALA A 46 12.46 -2.53 2.55
CA ALA A 46 11.20 -1.88 2.84
C ALA A 46 10.15 -2.12 1.74
N ALA A 47 10.54 -2.04 0.46
CA ALA A 47 9.68 -2.32 -0.67
C ALA A 47 9.12 -3.74 -0.64
N LEU A 48 9.98 -4.74 -0.42
CA LEU A 48 9.58 -6.15 -0.33
C LEU A 48 8.70 -6.42 0.88
N LEU A 49 8.97 -5.79 2.01
CA LEU A 49 8.14 -5.87 3.21
C LEU A 49 6.73 -5.35 2.98
N ILE A 50 6.64 -4.14 2.39
CA ILE A 50 5.35 -3.53 2.05
C ILE A 50 4.62 -4.42 1.03
N ALA A 51 5.31 -4.87 -0.01
CA ALA A 51 4.74 -5.76 -1.02
C ALA A 51 4.22 -7.07 -0.41
N ALA A 52 5.00 -7.71 0.46
CA ALA A 52 4.62 -8.94 1.15
C ALA A 52 3.38 -8.71 2.04
N MET A 53 3.33 -7.61 2.78
CA MET A 53 2.18 -7.24 3.60
C MET A 53 0.92 -7.04 2.75
N MET A 54 1.04 -6.34 1.61
CA MET A 54 -0.08 -6.10 0.69
C MET A 54 -0.59 -7.42 0.10
N ILE A 55 0.30 -8.26 -0.42
CA ILE A 55 -0.05 -9.56 -1.01
C ILE A 55 -0.65 -10.49 0.05
N ALA A 56 -0.09 -10.55 1.26
CA ALA A 56 -0.61 -11.38 2.33
C ALA A 56 -2.01 -10.92 2.77
N THR A 57 -2.19 -9.61 2.96
CA THR A 57 -3.50 -9.03 3.32
C THR A 57 -4.52 -9.32 2.22
N ALA A 58 -4.16 -9.12 0.96
CA ALA A 58 -5.03 -9.41 -0.17
C ALA A 58 -5.39 -10.89 -0.27
N GLY A 59 -4.43 -11.78 -0.02
CA GLY A 59 -4.64 -13.23 0.00
C GLY A 59 -5.63 -13.64 1.09
N VAL A 60 -5.52 -13.09 2.29
CA VAL A 60 -6.46 -13.32 3.40
C VAL A 60 -7.86 -12.80 3.06
N VAL A 61 -7.96 -11.57 2.54
CA VAL A 61 -9.24 -10.98 2.13
C VAL A 61 -9.89 -11.77 0.99
N PHE A 62 -9.11 -12.16 -0.02
CA PHE A 62 -9.59 -12.97 -1.12
C PHE A 62 -10.05 -14.35 -0.63
N TRP A 63 -9.31 -14.98 0.29
CA TRP A 63 -9.68 -16.24 0.92
C TRP A 63 -11.03 -16.17 1.66
N PHE A 64 -11.34 -15.03 2.33
CA PHE A 64 -12.65 -14.83 2.93
C PHE A 64 -13.78 -14.77 1.90
N THR A 65 -13.51 -14.27 0.70
CA THR A 65 -14.52 -14.18 -0.37
C THR A 65 -14.86 -15.52 -1.03
N LEU A 66 -14.11 -16.60 -0.74
CA LEU A 66 -14.37 -17.93 -1.31
C LEU A 66 -15.54 -18.66 -0.65
N ASP A 67 -16.00 -18.18 0.50
CA ASP A 67 -17.06 -18.79 1.29
C ASP A 67 -17.91 -17.69 1.91
N GLU A 68 -19.19 -17.69 1.58
CA GLU A 68 -20.14 -16.68 2.00
C GLU A 68 -20.25 -16.60 3.52
N ALA A 69 -20.20 -17.73 4.24
CA ALA A 69 -20.27 -17.74 5.70
C ALA A 69 -19.03 -17.09 6.32
N ARG A 70 -17.84 -17.30 5.73
CA ARG A 70 -16.60 -16.65 6.17
C ARG A 70 -16.61 -15.17 5.87
N PHE A 71 -17.01 -14.78 4.65
CA PHE A 71 -17.11 -13.39 4.23
C PHE A 71 -18.05 -12.61 5.17
N LYS A 72 -19.25 -13.15 5.38
CA LYS A 72 -20.27 -12.54 6.22
C LYS A 72 -19.78 -12.28 7.65
N LYS A 73 -19.18 -13.29 8.28
CA LYS A 73 -18.71 -13.20 9.66
C LYS A 73 -17.47 -12.33 9.82
N ARG A 74 -16.52 -12.40 8.89
CA ARG A 74 -15.18 -11.78 9.04
C ARG A 74 -15.04 -10.43 8.36
N VAL A 75 -15.80 -10.17 7.31
CA VAL A 75 -15.75 -8.92 6.53
C VAL A 75 -16.91 -8.01 6.90
N GLU A 76 -18.14 -8.53 6.91
CA GLU A 76 -19.32 -7.72 7.23
C GLU A 76 -19.63 -7.67 8.74
N GLY A 77 -19.08 -8.58 9.54
CA GLY A 77 -19.35 -8.66 10.98
C GLY A 77 -20.78 -9.08 11.31
N ARG A 78 -21.52 -9.67 10.35
CA ARG A 78 -22.92 -10.07 10.50
C ARG A 78 -23.06 -11.55 10.83
N ASP A 79 -24.02 -11.88 11.68
CA ASP A 79 -24.42 -13.26 12.04
C ASP A 79 -25.92 -13.51 11.78
N ASP A 80 -26.58 -12.65 10.98
CA ASP A 80 -28.00 -12.78 10.62
C ASP A 80 -28.23 -13.94 9.61
N PRO A 81 -29.49 -14.27 9.23
CA PRO A 81 -29.76 -15.28 8.18
C PRO A 81 -29.79 -14.69 6.76
N GLU A 82 -29.52 -13.39 6.58
CA GLU A 82 -29.63 -12.72 5.28
C GLU A 82 -28.54 -13.19 4.29
N VAL A 83 -28.88 -13.32 3.01
CA VAL A 83 -27.89 -13.71 1.99
C VAL A 83 -26.94 -12.53 1.75
N VAL A 84 -25.64 -12.82 1.62
CA VAL A 84 -24.62 -11.80 1.31
C VAL A 84 -24.88 -11.22 -0.08
N ASP A 85 -24.78 -9.90 -0.21
CA ASP A 85 -24.88 -9.25 -1.52
C ASP A 85 -23.71 -9.70 -2.44
N PRO A 86 -23.99 -10.34 -3.60
CA PRO A 86 -22.95 -10.72 -4.55
C PRO A 86 -22.07 -9.55 -5.01
N ALA A 87 -22.61 -8.33 -5.04
CA ALA A 87 -21.86 -7.14 -5.40
C ALA A 87 -20.77 -6.79 -4.37
N ALA A 88 -21.02 -7.04 -3.08
CA ALA A 88 -20.05 -6.82 -2.00
C ALA A 88 -18.87 -7.79 -2.08
N ILE A 89 -19.14 -9.06 -2.41
CA ILE A 89 -18.10 -10.07 -2.66
C ILE A 89 -17.26 -9.68 -3.88
N HIS A 90 -17.92 -9.27 -4.97
CA HIS A 90 -17.24 -8.84 -6.20
C HIS A 90 -16.34 -7.62 -5.97
N SER A 91 -16.84 -6.58 -5.29
CA SER A 91 -16.07 -5.36 -5.01
C SER A 91 -14.86 -5.65 -4.11
N THR A 92 -15.02 -6.52 -3.10
CA THR A 92 -13.93 -6.96 -2.21
C THR A 92 -12.86 -7.73 -2.98
N ARG A 93 -13.27 -8.61 -3.91
CA ARG A 93 -12.33 -9.33 -4.79
C ARG A 93 -11.55 -8.37 -5.68
N LEU A 94 -12.21 -7.35 -6.25
CA LEU A 94 -11.52 -6.32 -7.04
C LEU A 94 -10.49 -5.55 -6.20
N GLN A 95 -10.83 -5.16 -4.97
CA GLN A 95 -9.89 -4.50 -4.06
C GLN A 95 -8.70 -5.40 -3.72
N ALA A 96 -8.93 -6.70 -3.46
CA ALA A 96 -7.85 -7.66 -3.23
C ALA A 96 -6.96 -7.80 -4.47
N LEU A 97 -7.52 -7.85 -5.68
CA LEU A 97 -6.73 -7.92 -6.92
C LEU A 97 -5.88 -6.68 -7.13
N VAL A 98 -6.41 -5.48 -6.86
CA VAL A 98 -5.62 -4.24 -6.88
C VAL A 98 -4.47 -4.33 -5.88
N LEU A 99 -4.75 -4.76 -4.65
CA LEU A 99 -3.73 -4.84 -3.60
C LEU A 99 -2.62 -5.85 -3.93
N ILE A 100 -2.95 -6.98 -4.58
CA ILE A 100 -1.95 -7.91 -5.14
C ILE A 100 -1.15 -7.23 -6.24
N ALA A 101 -1.82 -6.56 -7.19
CA ALA A 101 -1.16 -5.88 -8.31
C ALA A 101 -0.15 -4.84 -7.83
N SER A 102 -0.55 -3.98 -6.89
CA SER A 102 0.33 -2.96 -6.31
C SER A 102 1.51 -3.59 -5.56
N GLY A 103 1.29 -4.70 -4.84
CA GLY A 103 2.36 -5.44 -4.17
C GLY A 103 3.36 -6.03 -5.16
N VAL A 104 2.88 -6.64 -6.25
CA VAL A 104 3.71 -7.14 -7.34
C VAL A 104 4.47 -6.00 -8.01
N PHE A 105 3.81 -4.87 -8.27
CA PHE A 105 4.44 -3.69 -8.87
C PHE A 105 5.63 -3.20 -8.05
N LEU A 106 5.50 -3.19 -6.72
CA LEU A 106 6.56 -2.77 -5.80
C LEU A 106 7.68 -3.81 -5.67
N ALA A 107 7.35 -5.11 -5.67
CA ALA A 107 8.34 -6.17 -5.55
C ALA A 107 9.13 -6.44 -6.85
N LEU A 108 8.51 -6.23 -8.01
CA LEU A 108 9.05 -6.66 -9.30
C LEU A 108 10.42 -6.05 -9.63
N PRO A 109 10.68 -4.73 -9.44
CA PRO A 109 12.01 -4.16 -9.69
C PRO A 109 13.09 -4.82 -8.83
N VAL A 110 12.82 -4.97 -7.52
CA VAL A 110 13.77 -5.57 -6.56
C VAL A 110 14.03 -7.04 -6.88
N ALA A 111 12.97 -7.80 -7.15
CA ALA A 111 13.08 -9.20 -7.52
C ALA A 111 13.86 -9.37 -8.84
N SER A 112 13.62 -8.51 -9.83
CA SER A 112 14.35 -8.55 -11.10
C SER A 112 15.84 -8.22 -10.96
N ALA A 113 16.19 -7.34 -10.01
CA ALA A 113 17.58 -7.04 -9.67
C ALA A 113 18.26 -8.24 -9.00
N GLY A 114 17.61 -8.86 -8.03
CA GLY A 114 18.12 -10.06 -7.34
C GLY A 114 18.29 -11.28 -8.24
N LEU A 115 17.42 -11.44 -9.24
CA LEU A 115 17.51 -12.51 -10.25
C LEU A 115 18.54 -12.22 -11.35
N GLY A 116 19.25 -11.09 -11.30
CA GLY A 116 20.18 -10.65 -12.33
C GLY A 116 19.52 -10.25 -13.65
N LEU A 117 18.19 -10.24 -13.74
CA LEU A 117 17.44 -9.89 -14.95
C LEU A 117 17.63 -8.42 -15.33
N ALA A 118 17.73 -7.52 -14.35
CA ALA A 118 17.99 -6.10 -14.63
C ALA A 118 19.42 -5.86 -15.18
N GLY A 119 20.38 -6.72 -14.81
CA GLY A 119 21.78 -6.66 -15.25
C GLY A 119 22.12 -7.51 -16.48
N ALA A 120 21.23 -8.43 -16.88
CA ALA A 120 21.46 -9.37 -17.99
C ALA A 120 21.45 -8.71 -19.39
N GLY A 121 21.12 -7.42 -19.48
CA GLY A 121 21.19 -6.62 -20.70
C GLY A 121 20.00 -5.67 -20.86
N ARG A 122 20.07 -4.82 -21.90
CA ARG A 122 19.03 -3.83 -22.17
C ARG A 122 17.67 -4.47 -22.45
N THR A 123 17.65 -5.62 -23.12
CA THR A 123 16.41 -6.32 -23.49
C THR A 123 15.63 -6.80 -22.26
N SER A 124 16.29 -7.40 -21.27
CA SER A 124 15.64 -7.88 -20.06
C SER A 124 15.12 -6.74 -19.19
N ALA A 125 15.88 -5.63 -19.08
CA ALA A 125 15.40 -4.41 -18.42
C ALA A 125 14.15 -3.83 -19.11
N LEU A 126 14.10 -3.84 -20.44
CA LEU A 126 12.92 -3.41 -21.21
C LEU A 126 11.71 -4.32 -20.98
N LEU A 127 11.91 -5.63 -20.86
CA LEU A 127 10.82 -6.57 -20.55
C LEU A 127 10.24 -6.33 -19.16
N VAL A 128 11.08 -6.08 -18.15
CA VAL A 128 10.62 -5.71 -16.80
C VAL A 128 9.86 -4.38 -16.82
N ALA A 129 10.37 -3.37 -17.53
CA ALA A 129 9.69 -2.09 -17.69
C ALA A 129 8.33 -2.23 -18.40
N LEU A 130 8.25 -3.06 -19.44
CA LEU A 130 7.00 -3.37 -20.14
C LEU A 130 6.01 -4.07 -19.21
N ALA A 131 6.46 -5.03 -18.40
CA ALA A 131 5.62 -5.70 -17.41
C ALA A 131 5.07 -4.71 -16.37
N LEU A 132 5.89 -3.80 -15.85
CA LEU A 132 5.44 -2.73 -14.94
C LEU A 132 4.41 -1.82 -15.62
N LEU A 133 4.62 -1.44 -16.87
CA LEU A 133 3.69 -0.60 -17.62
C LEU A 133 2.33 -1.29 -17.81
N LEU A 134 2.34 -2.57 -18.21
CA LEU A 134 1.12 -3.35 -18.37
C LEU A 134 0.38 -3.52 -17.04
N LEU A 135 1.13 -3.75 -15.96
CA LEU A 135 0.58 -3.86 -14.61
C LEU A 135 -0.06 -2.54 -14.17
N LEU A 136 0.59 -1.40 -14.41
CA LEU A 136 0.05 -0.08 -14.12
C LEU A 136 -1.25 0.21 -14.88
N ILE A 137 -1.31 -0.15 -16.17
CA ILE A 137 -2.53 0.01 -16.99
C ILE A 137 -3.67 -0.83 -16.41
N TRP A 138 -3.37 -2.09 -16.08
CA TRP A 138 -4.36 -2.99 -15.50
C TRP A 138 -4.86 -2.52 -14.14
N GLU A 139 -3.94 -2.12 -13.26
CA GLU A 139 -4.24 -1.58 -11.93
C GLU A 139 -5.08 -0.28 -12.03
N THR A 140 -4.75 0.60 -12.97
CA THR A 140 -5.54 1.82 -13.23
C THR A 140 -6.97 1.49 -13.65
N ARG A 141 -7.15 0.49 -14.52
CA ARG A 141 -8.47 0.03 -14.95
C ARG A 141 -9.27 -0.54 -13.78
N LEU A 142 -8.64 -1.35 -12.91
CA LEU A 142 -9.30 -1.92 -11.74
C LEU A 142 -9.71 -0.84 -10.75
N ASN A 143 -8.82 0.11 -10.44
CA ASN A 143 -9.12 1.23 -9.56
C ASN A 143 -10.26 2.10 -10.11
N PHE A 144 -10.26 2.37 -11.42
CA PHE A 144 -11.36 3.10 -12.05
C PHE A 144 -12.70 2.37 -11.93
N ARG A 145 -12.68 1.04 -12.11
CA ARG A 145 -13.87 0.21 -11.94
C ARG A 145 -14.39 0.24 -10.50
N ILE A 146 -13.51 0.09 -9.51
CA ILE A 146 -13.85 0.18 -8.09
C ILE A 146 -14.47 1.55 -7.80
N TRP A 147 -13.85 2.64 -8.26
CA TRP A 147 -14.35 4.00 -8.04
C TRP A 147 -15.77 4.21 -8.59
N ARG A 148 -16.05 3.66 -9.79
CA ARG A 148 -17.36 3.75 -10.42
C ARG A 148 -18.42 2.90 -9.71
N GLU A 149 -18.04 1.74 -9.19
CA GLU A 149 -18.93 0.80 -8.48
C GLU A 149 -19.08 1.12 -6.99
N SER A 150 -18.25 2.01 -6.44
CA SER A 150 -18.27 2.40 -5.04
C SER A 150 -19.41 3.36 -4.72
N ASP A 151 -19.95 3.25 -3.50
CA ASP A 151 -20.88 4.20 -2.93
C ASP A 151 -20.22 5.59 -2.68
N GLU A 152 -21.04 6.58 -2.32
CA GLU A 152 -20.54 7.94 -2.06
C GLU A 152 -19.60 8.03 -0.86
N MET A 153 -19.76 7.16 0.14
CA MET A 153 -18.92 7.18 1.35
C MET A 153 -17.50 6.71 1.04
N VAL A 154 -17.36 5.56 0.35
CA VAL A 154 -16.09 5.02 -0.14
C VAL A 154 -15.45 6.00 -1.12
N ARG A 155 -16.24 6.61 -2.00
CA ARG A 155 -15.73 7.62 -2.94
C ARG A 155 -15.18 8.85 -2.23
N GLN A 156 -15.86 9.36 -1.21
CA GLN A 156 -15.36 10.46 -0.38
C GLN A 156 -14.10 10.07 0.38
N ALA A 157 -14.04 8.87 0.96
CA ALA A 157 -12.84 8.39 1.66
C ALA A 157 -11.62 8.33 0.73
N MET A 158 -11.80 7.85 -0.50
CA MET A 158 -10.74 7.86 -1.53
C MET A 158 -10.32 9.28 -1.89
N LEU A 159 -11.26 10.20 -2.12
CA LEU A 159 -10.94 11.59 -2.46
C LEU A 159 -10.17 12.31 -1.34
N VAL A 160 -10.56 12.10 -0.08
CA VAL A 160 -9.84 12.66 1.07
C VAL A 160 -8.43 12.07 1.17
N THR A 161 -8.28 10.76 0.93
CA THR A 161 -6.96 10.10 0.89
C THR A 161 -6.08 10.69 -0.20
N CYS A 162 -6.60 10.82 -1.41
CA CYS A 162 -5.91 11.44 -2.53
C CYS A 162 -5.52 12.89 -2.24
N ALA A 163 -6.44 13.69 -1.68
CA ALA A 163 -6.15 15.09 -1.35
C ALA A 163 -5.05 15.22 -0.29
N VAL A 164 -5.11 14.41 0.78
CA VAL A 164 -4.09 14.43 1.84
C VAL A 164 -2.73 13.99 1.30
N CYS A 165 -2.69 12.90 0.53
CA CYS A 165 -1.44 12.41 -0.06
C CYS A 165 -0.88 13.41 -1.08
N PHE A 166 -1.73 13.95 -1.96
CA PHE A 166 -1.33 14.92 -2.97
C PHE A 166 -0.82 16.20 -2.31
N PHE A 167 -1.58 16.87 -1.46
CA PHE A 167 -1.10 18.13 -0.88
C PHE A 167 -0.03 17.93 0.18
N GLY A 168 -0.18 16.93 1.05
CA GLY A 168 0.74 16.69 2.17
C GLY A 168 2.08 16.17 1.68
N VAL A 169 2.10 15.05 0.97
CA VAL A 169 3.35 14.39 0.57
C VAL A 169 4.06 15.17 -0.52
N GLN A 170 3.31 15.74 -1.49
CA GLN A 170 3.93 16.58 -2.53
C GLN A 170 4.60 17.81 -1.92
N LEU A 171 3.98 18.47 -0.94
CA LEU A 171 4.59 19.62 -0.28
C LEU A 171 5.90 19.23 0.41
N VAL A 172 5.90 18.10 1.14
CA VAL A 172 7.12 17.57 1.78
C VAL A 172 8.20 17.29 0.74
N PHE A 173 7.86 16.65 -0.38
CA PHE A 173 8.84 16.33 -1.44
C PHE A 173 9.37 17.58 -2.15
N ILE A 174 8.53 18.59 -2.39
CA ILE A 174 8.97 19.87 -2.96
C ILE A 174 9.90 20.60 -1.99
N SER A 175 9.54 20.67 -0.70
CA SER A 175 10.40 21.28 0.32
C SER A 175 11.73 20.54 0.43
N TYR A 176 11.70 19.21 0.41
CA TYR A 176 12.92 18.39 0.40
C TYR A 176 13.80 18.68 -0.82
N ALA A 177 13.23 18.69 -2.02
CA ALA A 177 13.94 19.00 -3.25
C ALA A 177 14.58 20.40 -3.21
N ALA A 178 13.88 21.39 -2.62
CA ALA A 178 14.44 22.72 -2.42
C ALA A 178 15.63 22.72 -1.46
N LEU A 179 15.55 21.96 -0.35
CA LEU A 179 16.67 21.82 0.60
C LEU A 179 17.88 21.13 -0.04
N VAL A 180 17.67 20.08 -0.85
CA VAL A 180 18.74 19.43 -1.62
C VAL A 180 19.37 20.43 -2.60
N ARG A 181 18.56 21.24 -3.29
CA ARG A 181 19.05 22.27 -4.22
C ARG A 181 19.86 23.38 -3.55
N LEU A 182 19.59 23.64 -2.26
CA LEU A 182 20.35 24.58 -1.43
C LEU A 182 21.55 23.94 -0.72
N GLU A 183 21.84 22.66 -0.99
CA GLU A 183 22.90 21.88 -0.34
C GLU A 183 22.71 21.74 1.19
N LEU A 184 21.47 21.87 1.66
CA LEU A 184 21.09 21.75 3.08
C LEU A 184 20.63 20.33 3.46
N ALA A 185 20.41 19.45 2.48
CA ALA A 185 20.00 18.06 2.67
C ALA A 185 20.71 17.14 1.66
N PRO A 186 20.95 15.86 2.00
CA PRO A 186 21.61 14.92 1.10
C PRO A 186 20.72 14.55 -0.11
N GLU A 187 21.33 14.20 -1.23
CA GLU A 187 20.56 13.66 -2.36
C GLU A 187 20.10 12.22 -2.04
N ILE A 188 18.79 11.96 -2.22
CA ILE A 188 18.20 10.63 -2.08
C ILE A 188 17.73 10.18 -3.47
N GLY A 189 18.00 8.92 -3.82
CA GLY A 189 17.55 8.33 -5.07
C GLY A 189 16.02 8.28 -5.19
N LEU A 190 15.52 8.25 -6.43
CA LEU A 190 14.09 8.21 -6.74
C LEU A 190 13.38 6.97 -6.16
N TRP A 191 14.08 5.83 -6.11
CA TRP A 191 13.52 4.58 -5.60
C TRP A 191 13.16 4.63 -4.10
N PRO A 192 14.09 5.00 -3.19
CA PRO A 192 13.74 5.23 -1.78
C PRO A 192 12.58 6.22 -1.57
N LEU A 193 12.50 7.28 -2.38
CA LEU A 193 11.39 8.24 -2.33
C LEU A 193 10.06 7.59 -2.74
N ALA A 194 10.05 6.78 -3.80
CA ALA A 194 8.85 6.06 -4.26
C ALA A 194 8.36 5.04 -3.21
N VAL A 195 9.28 4.29 -2.59
CA VAL A 195 8.94 3.34 -1.51
C VAL A 195 8.39 4.09 -0.29
N SER A 196 8.99 5.23 0.06
CA SER A 196 8.51 6.08 1.16
C SER A 196 7.12 6.65 0.89
N LEU A 197 6.86 7.10 -0.35
CA LEU A 197 5.55 7.57 -0.79
C LEU A 197 4.48 6.47 -0.61
N MET A 198 4.78 5.23 -1.01
CA MET A 198 3.85 4.11 -0.85
C MET A 198 3.57 3.82 0.63
N ALA A 199 4.61 3.82 1.48
CA ALA A 199 4.44 3.61 2.92
C ALA A 199 3.55 4.69 3.56
N ILE A 200 3.79 5.96 3.22
CA ILE A 200 2.99 7.09 3.70
C ILE A 200 1.55 6.98 3.20
N TYR A 201 1.36 6.65 1.91
CA TYR A 201 0.04 6.46 1.31
C TYR A 201 -0.77 5.40 2.05
N LEU A 202 -0.18 4.23 2.32
CA LEU A 202 -0.85 3.15 3.04
C LEU A 202 -1.23 3.56 4.48
N ALA A 203 -0.33 4.27 5.17
CA ALA A 203 -0.62 4.79 6.51
C ALA A 203 -1.77 5.79 6.51
N VAL A 204 -1.76 6.74 5.58
CA VAL A 204 -2.82 7.76 5.41
C VAL A 204 -4.14 7.09 5.06
N SER A 205 -4.14 6.16 4.10
CA SER A 205 -5.31 5.40 3.68
C SER A 205 -5.91 4.63 4.86
N PHE A 206 -5.09 3.91 5.64
CA PHE A 206 -5.56 3.20 6.82
C PHE A 206 -6.21 4.13 7.86
N VAL A 207 -5.56 5.24 8.19
CA VAL A 207 -6.08 6.23 9.16
C VAL A 207 -7.40 6.83 8.70
N ILE A 208 -7.54 7.13 7.41
CA ILE A 208 -8.78 7.67 6.84
C ILE A 208 -9.87 6.59 6.87
N SER A 209 -9.56 5.37 6.49
CA SER A 209 -10.51 4.26 6.52
C SER A 209 -11.10 4.02 7.91
N LEU A 210 -10.28 4.11 8.96
CA LEU A 210 -10.75 4.03 10.35
C LEU A 210 -11.73 5.16 10.71
N ARG A 211 -11.57 6.37 10.15
CA ARG A 211 -12.47 7.50 10.42
C ARG A 211 -13.81 7.38 9.71
N PHE A 212 -13.82 6.82 8.51
CA PHE A 212 -15.04 6.55 7.76
C PHE A 212 -15.81 5.33 8.28
N GLY A 213 -15.25 4.60 9.25
CA GLY A 213 -15.97 3.56 10.00
C GLY A 213 -15.80 2.15 9.44
N PHE A 214 -14.89 1.92 8.49
CA PHE A 214 -14.59 0.61 7.90
C PHE A 214 -13.97 -0.42 8.89
N GLY A 215 -14.03 -0.17 10.20
CA GLY A 215 -13.47 -1.02 11.25
C GLY A 215 -14.25 -1.00 12.56
N LYS A 216 -15.51 -0.52 12.53
CA LYS A 216 -16.43 -0.73 13.65
C LYS A 216 -17.29 -1.96 13.33
N PRO A 217 -17.30 -2.99 14.18
CA PRO A 217 -18.31 -4.05 14.08
C PRO A 217 -19.72 -3.48 14.30
#